data_AF-A0A6A4FFU4-F1
#
_entry.id   AF-A0A6A4FFU4-F1
#
_cell.length_a   1.000
_cell.length_b   1.000
_cell.length_c   1.000
_cell.angle_alpha   90.00
_cell.angle_beta   90.00
_cell.angle_gamma   90.00
#
_symmetry.space_group_name_H-M   'P 1'
#
loop_
_entity.id
_entity.type
_entity.pdbx_description
1 polymer ?
#
loop_
_entity_poly.entity_id
_entity_poly.type
_entity_poly.pdbx_seq_one_letter_code
_entity_poly.pdbx_strand_id
1 'polypeptide(L)'
;MAYAARIEDLEDLFGRDPTAIALISNGVLDFLYQSFSHLLLFDGHRLTDATLSAYASAIFKKGYASAIYKKGAPLQTCVGFIDGIRKHALKYQSVLAPDGIIIHLSGPFLGTRHDAFILQQSRLFEVASTALTIDGRHYVFYGDPAYG
;
A
#
# COMPACT_ATOMS: atom_id res chain seq x y z
N MET A 1 12.09 17.71 -1.96
CA MET A 1 12.09 17.74 -3.45
C MET A 1 12.93 16.58 -3.91
N ALA A 2 12.35 15.54 -4.51
CA ALA A 2 13.12 14.44 -5.08
C ALA A 2 13.51 14.85 -6.50
N TYR A 3 14.80 15.06 -6.75
CA TYR A 3 15.32 15.26 -8.09
C TYR A 3 15.32 13.90 -8.80
N ALA A 4 14.61 13.79 -9.92
CA ALA A 4 14.65 12.58 -10.74
C ALA A 4 15.95 12.57 -11.55
N ALA A 5 17.07 12.23 -10.89
CA ALA A 5 18.34 12.02 -11.57
C ALA A 5 18.27 10.74 -12.40
N ARG A 6 18.67 10.82 -13.67
CA ARG A 6 19.08 9.64 -14.43
C ARG A 6 20.34 9.07 -13.79
N ILE A 7 20.59 7.78 -14.00
CA ILE A 7 21.83 7.15 -13.51
C ILE A 7 23.07 7.89 -14.07
N GLU A 8 22.97 8.43 -15.29
CA GLU A 8 23.99 9.28 -15.91
C GLU A 8 24.27 10.55 -15.08
N ASP A 9 23.22 11.21 -14.56
CA ASP A 9 23.36 12.41 -13.72
C ASP A 9 23.99 12.09 -12.36
N LEU A 10 24.01 10.82 -11.94
CA LEU A 10 24.60 10.37 -10.69
C LEU A 10 26.10 10.11 -10.81
N GLU A 11 26.63 10.00 -12.02
CA GLU A 11 28.07 9.83 -12.27
C GLU A 11 28.86 11.02 -11.70
N ASP A 12 28.43 12.25 -12.02
CA ASP A 12 29.06 13.48 -11.52
C ASP A 12 28.96 13.59 -9.99
N LEU A 13 27.86 13.10 -9.40
CA LEU A 13 27.62 13.19 -7.95
C LEU A 13 28.48 12.19 -7.17
N PHE A 14 28.61 10.95 -7.67
CA PHE A 14 29.27 9.86 -6.94
C PHE A 14 30.67 9.53 -7.46
N GLY A 15 31.11 10.12 -8.58
CA GLY A 15 32.41 9.88 -9.19
C GLY A 15 32.64 8.43 -9.62
N ARG A 16 31.56 7.74 -10.02
CA ARG A 16 31.58 6.32 -10.39
C ARG A 16 30.85 6.11 -11.70
N ASP A 17 31.34 5.15 -12.48
CA ASP A 17 30.68 4.71 -13.70
C ASP A 17 29.19 4.37 -13.44
N PRO A 18 28.28 4.78 -14.34
CA PRO A 18 26.85 4.45 -14.30
C PRO A 18 26.54 3.00 -13.94
N THR A 19 27.32 2.04 -14.47
CA THR A 19 27.16 0.61 -14.21
C THR A 19 27.47 0.27 -12.76
N ALA A 20 28.52 0.85 -12.18
CA ALA A 20 28.88 0.64 -10.78
C ALA A 20 27.82 1.22 -9.84
N ILE A 21 27.28 2.39 -10.17
CA ILE A 21 26.17 3.01 -9.41
C ILE A 21 24.93 2.11 -9.46
N ALA A 22 24.56 1.62 -10.65
CA ALA A 22 23.44 0.70 -10.82
C ALA A 22 23.62 -0.60 -10.03
N LEU A 23 24.82 -1.18 -10.08
CA LEU A 23 25.16 -2.41 -9.35
C LEU A 23 25.00 -2.24 -7.84
N ILE A 24 25.52 -1.14 -7.28
CA ILE A 24 25.41 -0.83 -5.85
C ILE A 24 23.95 -0.60 -5.48
N SER A 25 23.21 0.15 -6.30
CA SER A 25 21.80 0.49 -6.05
C SER A 25 20.94 -0.77 -6.03
N ASN A 26 21.11 -1.66 -7.01
CA ASN A 26 20.42 -2.95 -7.06
C ASN A 26 20.85 -3.87 -5.90
N GLY A 27 22.14 -3.92 -5.56
CA GLY A 27 22.60 -4.70 -4.41
C GLY A 27 21.99 -4.25 -3.08
N VAL A 28 21.85 -2.93 -2.88
CA VAL A 28 21.15 -2.39 -1.71
C VAL A 28 19.66 -2.70 -1.76
N LEU A 29 19.01 -2.56 -2.92
CA LEU A 29 17.59 -2.91 -3.10
C LEU A 29 17.34 -4.39 -2.78
N ASP A 30 18.17 -5.29 -3.29
CA ASP A 30 18.08 -6.73 -3.04
C ASP A 30 18.26 -7.04 -1.55
N PHE A 31 19.25 -6.42 -0.90
CA PHE A 31 19.46 -6.57 0.55
C PHE A 31 18.25 -6.11 1.35
N LEU A 32 17.68 -4.94 1.02
CA LEU A 32 16.51 -4.40 1.69
C LEU A 32 15.30 -5.31 1.48
N TYR A 33 15.09 -5.82 0.28
CA TYR A 33 13.98 -6.71 -0.01
C TYR A 33 14.12 -8.04 0.73
N GLN A 34 15.30 -8.66 0.70
CA GLN A 34 15.56 -9.91 1.42
C GLN A 34 15.41 -9.75 2.93
N SER A 35 15.87 -8.62 3.48
CA SER A 35 15.87 -8.39 4.92
C SER A 35 14.51 -7.92 5.45
N PHE A 36 13.78 -7.09 4.70
CA PHE A 36 12.66 -6.32 5.23
C PHE A 36 11.34 -6.47 4.45
N SER A 37 11.28 -7.27 3.38
CA SER A 37 10.03 -7.47 2.61
C SER A 37 8.86 -7.93 3.47
N HIS A 38 9.12 -8.74 4.49
CA HIS A 38 8.09 -9.20 5.44
C HIS A 38 7.40 -8.05 6.20
N LEU A 39 8.08 -6.91 6.41
CA LEU A 39 7.51 -5.72 7.04
C LEU A 39 6.57 -4.94 6.10
N LEU A 40 6.72 -5.14 4.80
CA LEU A 40 5.89 -4.48 3.79
C LEU A 40 4.55 -5.20 3.60
N LEU A 41 4.45 -6.48 3.97
CA LEU A 41 3.28 -7.31 3.68
C LEU A 41 2.02 -6.83 4.41
N PHE A 42 1.90 -7.02 5.72
CA PHE A 42 0.72 -6.58 6.47
C PHE A 42 1.08 -6.27 7.92
N ASP A 43 0.92 -5.01 8.33
CA ASP A 43 1.16 -4.57 9.70
C ASP A 43 -0.12 -4.68 10.55
N GLY A 44 -0.46 -5.92 10.91
CA GLY A 44 -1.60 -6.20 11.77
C GLY A 44 -1.40 -5.75 13.23
N HIS A 45 -0.16 -5.60 13.68
CA HIS A 45 0.15 -5.22 15.07
C HIS A 45 -0.36 -3.82 15.42
N ARG A 46 -0.43 -2.93 14.42
CA ARG A 46 -0.96 -1.59 14.59
C ARG A 46 -2.48 -1.52 14.61
N LEU A 47 -3.18 -2.57 14.20
CA LEU A 47 -4.64 -2.60 14.05
C LEU A 47 -5.32 -3.10 15.34
N THR A 48 -5.16 -2.34 16.41
CA THR A 48 -5.91 -2.52 17.66
C THR A 48 -7.34 -1.98 17.54
N ASP A 49 -8.23 -2.35 18.48
CA ASP A 49 -9.60 -1.81 18.55
C ASP A 49 -9.63 -0.27 18.59
N ALA A 50 -8.79 0.32 19.44
CA ALA A 50 -8.70 1.77 19.59
C ALA A 50 -8.27 2.45 18.27
N THR A 51 -7.28 1.90 17.58
CA THR A 51 -6.79 2.43 16.30
C THR A 51 -7.80 2.25 15.17
N LEU A 52 -8.47 1.10 15.07
CA LEU A 52 -9.49 0.86 14.06
C LEU A 52 -10.69 1.78 14.26
N SER A 53 -11.14 1.95 15.51
CA SER A 53 -12.21 2.89 15.87
C SER A 53 -11.82 4.35 15.59
N ALA A 54 -10.56 4.73 15.84
CA ALA A 54 -10.04 6.06 15.51
C ALA A 54 -9.98 6.27 13.99
N TYR A 55 -9.53 5.28 13.23
CA TYR A 55 -9.44 5.32 11.77
C TYR A 55 -10.82 5.44 11.13
N ALA A 56 -11.78 4.63 11.56
CA ALA A 56 -13.16 4.71 11.08
C ALA A 56 -13.78 6.08 11.38
N SER A 57 -13.56 6.59 12.58
CA SER A 57 -14.02 7.92 12.96
C SER A 57 -13.37 9.04 12.13
N ALA A 58 -12.06 8.94 11.84
CA ALA A 58 -11.33 9.91 11.05
C ALA A 58 -11.79 9.94 9.59
N ILE A 59 -12.00 8.76 8.98
CA ILE A 59 -12.54 8.64 7.62
C ILE A 59 -13.95 9.23 7.54
N PHE A 60 -14.80 8.89 8.51
CA PHE A 60 -16.16 9.42 8.59
C PHE A 60 -16.16 10.96 8.70
N LYS A 61 -15.36 11.52 9.61
CA LYS A 61 -15.26 12.98 9.83
C LYS A 61 -14.71 13.76 8.63
N LYS A 62 -13.79 13.18 7.84
CA LYS A 62 -13.20 13.84 6.66
C LYS A 62 -14.19 13.99 5.48
N GLY A 63 -15.44 13.55 5.60
CA GLY A 63 -16.46 13.76 4.58
C GLY A 63 -16.37 12.83 3.36
N TYR A 64 -15.40 11.90 3.34
CA TYR A 64 -15.39 10.78 2.39
C TYR A 64 -16.69 9.96 2.45
N ALA A 65 -17.38 10.03 3.59
CA ALA A 65 -18.70 9.45 3.79
C ALA A 65 -19.69 9.82 2.69
N SER A 66 -19.80 11.08 2.28
CA SER A 66 -20.82 11.47 1.29
C SER A 66 -20.52 10.96 -0.13
N ALA A 67 -19.24 10.80 -0.50
CA ALA A 67 -18.81 10.32 -1.81
C ALA A 67 -18.86 8.79 -1.93
N ILE A 68 -18.52 8.09 -0.86
CA ILE A 68 -18.52 6.63 -0.77
C ILE A 68 -19.95 6.09 -0.52
N TYR A 69 -20.78 6.80 0.25
CA TYR A 69 -22.18 6.43 0.49
C TYR A 69 -23.00 6.42 -0.80
N LYS A 70 -22.74 7.38 -1.70
CA LYS A 70 -23.32 7.38 -3.07
C LYS A 70 -22.90 6.16 -3.90
N LYS A 71 -21.85 5.44 -3.49
CA LYS A 71 -21.34 4.22 -4.12
C LYS A 71 -21.67 2.93 -3.33
N GLY A 72 -22.41 3.01 -2.21
CA GLY A 72 -23.04 1.85 -1.55
C GLY A 72 -22.23 1.10 -0.48
N ALA A 73 -21.12 1.61 0.06
CA ALA A 73 -20.32 0.93 1.09
C ALA A 73 -20.63 1.36 2.54
N PRO A 74 -20.57 0.45 3.54
CA PRO A 74 -20.80 0.78 4.96
C PRO A 74 -19.64 1.59 5.56
N LEU A 75 -19.87 2.88 5.78
CA LEU A 75 -18.85 3.88 6.12
C LEU A 75 -18.42 3.93 7.58
N GLN A 76 -19.19 3.37 8.50
CA GLN A 76 -18.89 3.44 9.93
C GLN A 76 -17.75 2.50 10.36
N THR A 77 -17.32 1.64 9.45
CA THR A 77 -16.31 0.60 9.72
C THR A 77 -15.17 0.60 8.68
N CYS A 78 -15.14 1.57 7.77
CA CYS A 78 -14.03 1.73 6.83
C CYS A 78 -12.79 2.25 7.57
N VAL A 79 -11.65 1.58 7.44
CA VAL A 79 -10.42 1.89 8.19
C VAL A 79 -9.19 2.14 7.32
N GLY A 80 -9.32 2.03 6.01
CA GLY A 80 -8.21 2.25 5.09
C GLY A 80 -8.64 2.16 3.64
N PHE A 81 -7.75 2.57 2.74
CA PHE A 81 -8.01 2.65 1.31
C PHE A 81 -7.06 1.75 0.54
N ILE A 82 -7.60 0.87 -0.30
CA ILE A 82 -6.83 0.06 -1.25
C ILE A 82 -6.48 0.96 -2.42
N ASP A 83 -5.21 1.00 -2.78
CA ASP A 83 -4.69 1.77 -3.91
C ASP A 83 -3.73 0.94 -4.77
N GLY A 84 -3.77 1.19 -6.08
CA GLY A 84 -2.96 0.54 -7.09
C GLY A 84 -1.94 1.51 -7.66
N ILE A 85 -0.69 1.44 -7.20
CA ILE A 85 0.37 2.36 -7.63
C ILE A 85 1.15 1.74 -8.78
N ARG A 86 1.15 2.41 -9.94
CA ARG A 86 1.98 2.03 -11.09
C ARG A 86 3.24 2.87 -11.16
N LYS A 87 4.40 2.21 -11.29
CA LYS A 87 5.70 2.82 -11.57
C LYS A 87 6.37 2.08 -12.72
N HIS A 88 6.56 2.78 -13.84
CA HIS A 88 7.02 2.18 -15.11
C HIS A 88 6.14 0.99 -15.55
N ALA A 89 6.76 -0.18 -15.73
CA ALA A 89 6.10 -1.42 -16.09
C ALA A 89 5.68 -2.26 -14.87
N LEU A 90 5.82 -1.72 -13.64
CA LEU A 90 5.48 -2.41 -12.40
C LEU A 90 4.24 -1.78 -11.75
N LYS A 91 3.44 -2.63 -11.12
CA LYS A 91 2.31 -2.25 -10.26
C LYS A 91 2.53 -2.78 -8.85
N TYR A 92 2.06 -2.00 -7.88
CA TYR A 92 2.04 -2.34 -6.46
C TYR A 92 0.63 -2.09 -5.95
N GLN A 93 0.15 -2.96 -5.08
CA GLN A 93 -1.08 -2.74 -4.35
C GLN A 93 -0.75 -2.37 -2.92
N SER A 94 -1.30 -1.27 -2.43
CA SER A 94 -1.13 -0.84 -1.05
C SER A 94 -2.46 -0.66 -0.34
N VAL A 95 -2.44 -0.73 0.99
CA VAL A 95 -3.51 -0.18 1.83
C VAL A 95 -2.96 0.97 2.64
N LEU A 96 -3.60 2.13 2.50
CA LEU A 96 -3.25 3.36 3.22
C LEU A 96 -4.20 3.57 4.40
N ALA A 97 -3.64 3.75 5.59
CA ALA A 97 -4.39 4.15 6.78
C ALA A 97 -4.65 5.67 6.83
N PRO A 98 -5.61 6.14 7.63
CA PRO A 98 -5.97 7.57 7.73
C PRO A 98 -4.87 8.50 8.23
N ASP A 99 -3.86 7.95 8.91
CA ASP A 99 -2.66 8.64 9.36
C ASP A 99 -1.60 8.80 8.26
N GLY A 100 -1.86 8.24 7.06
CA GLY A 100 -0.97 8.29 5.91
C GLY A 100 0.07 7.17 5.87
N ILE A 101 -0.01 6.19 6.78
CA ILE A 101 0.94 5.08 6.80
C ILE A 101 0.41 3.91 5.98
N ILE A 102 1.30 3.28 5.21
CA ILE A 102 1.00 2.07 4.45
C ILE A 102 0.99 0.89 5.42
N ILE A 103 -0.18 0.24 5.56
CA ILE A 103 -0.35 -0.92 6.43
C ILE A 103 -0.19 -2.25 5.68
N HIS A 104 -0.24 -2.21 4.35
CA HIS A 104 0.01 -3.36 3.49
C HIS A 104 0.58 -2.88 2.16
N LEU A 105 1.55 -3.60 1.63
CA LEU A 105 2.14 -3.39 0.31
C LEU A 105 2.48 -4.74 -0.32
N SER A 106 1.88 -5.00 -1.48
CA SER A 106 2.12 -6.20 -2.27
C SER A 106 2.63 -5.82 -3.66
N GLY A 107 3.56 -6.62 -4.17
CA GLY A 107 4.22 -6.43 -5.45
C GLY A 107 5.73 -6.73 -5.37
N PRO A 108 6.47 -6.52 -6.46
CA PRO A 108 6.01 -5.94 -7.73
C PRO A 108 5.17 -6.91 -8.58
N PHE A 109 4.17 -6.38 -9.27
CA PHE A 109 3.38 -7.07 -10.31
C PHE A 109 3.66 -6.48 -11.69
N LEU A 110 3.47 -7.27 -12.74
CA LEU A 110 3.49 -6.77 -14.12
C LEU A 110 2.38 -5.72 -14.31
N GLY A 111 2.74 -4.55 -14.83
CA GLY A 111 1.85 -3.40 -14.93
C GLY A 111 0.68 -3.56 -15.91
N THR A 112 0.69 -4.60 -16.73
CA THR A 112 -0.41 -4.99 -17.61
C THR A 112 -1.53 -5.73 -16.88
N ARG A 113 -1.30 -6.21 -15.66
CA ARG A 113 -2.32 -6.91 -14.86
C ARG A 113 -3.41 -5.94 -14.39
N HIS A 114 -4.65 -6.42 -14.37
CA HIS A 114 -5.80 -5.69 -13.83
C HIS A 114 -5.75 -5.64 -12.30
N ASP A 115 -6.32 -4.59 -11.72
CA ASP A 115 -6.22 -4.33 -10.28
C ASP A 115 -6.99 -5.37 -9.45
N ALA A 116 -8.14 -5.84 -9.93
CA ALA A 116 -8.87 -6.97 -9.34
C ALA A 116 -8.04 -8.27 -9.31
N PHE A 117 -7.27 -8.56 -10.38
CA PHE A 117 -6.38 -9.72 -10.41
C PHE A 117 -5.25 -9.57 -9.39
N ILE A 118 -4.67 -8.37 -9.28
CA ILE A 118 -3.64 -8.07 -8.28
C ILE A 118 -4.19 -8.22 -6.85
N LEU A 119 -5.43 -7.79 -6.59
CA LEU A 119 -6.10 -7.93 -5.30
C LEU A 119 -6.33 -9.38 -4.90
N GLN A 120 -6.69 -10.23 -5.85
CA GLN A 120 -6.77 -11.66 -5.60
C GLN A 120 -5.38 -12.25 -5.30
N GLN A 121 -4.37 -11.86 -6.08
CA GLN A 121 -3.02 -12.39 -5.94
C GLN A 121 -2.31 -11.94 -4.65
N SER A 122 -2.60 -10.74 -4.17
CA SER A 122 -2.00 -10.19 -2.94
C SER A 122 -2.46 -10.91 -1.67
N ARG A 123 -3.60 -11.62 -1.73
CA ARG A 123 -4.25 -12.27 -0.56
C ARG A 123 -4.53 -11.29 0.58
N LEU A 124 -4.69 -10.01 0.27
CA LEU A 124 -4.92 -8.94 1.26
C LEU A 124 -6.05 -9.29 2.24
N PHE A 125 -7.17 -9.80 1.73
CA PHE A 125 -8.31 -10.13 2.59
C PHE A 125 -8.08 -11.35 3.49
N GLU A 126 -7.24 -12.30 3.07
CA GLU A 126 -6.86 -13.43 3.91
C GLU A 126 -6.07 -12.94 5.13
N VAL A 127 -5.04 -12.12 4.89
CA VAL A 127 -4.18 -11.58 5.97
C VAL A 127 -4.88 -10.54 6.84
N ALA A 128 -5.83 -9.78 6.27
CA ALA A 128 -6.54 -8.72 7.00
C ALA A 128 -7.72 -9.25 7.83
N SER A 129 -8.30 -10.40 7.47
CA SER A 129 -9.54 -10.92 8.08
C SER A 129 -9.49 -10.99 9.62
N THR A 130 -8.37 -11.44 10.17
CA THR A 130 -8.13 -11.58 11.61
C THR A 130 -7.93 -10.24 12.30
N ALA A 131 -7.28 -9.28 11.64
CA ALA A 131 -7.01 -7.96 12.21
C ALA A 131 -8.21 -7.01 12.11
N LEU A 132 -9.13 -7.24 11.16
CA LEU A 132 -10.30 -6.39 10.93
C LEU A 132 -11.56 -6.86 11.68
N THR A 133 -11.47 -7.93 12.47
CA THR A 133 -12.60 -8.42 13.27
C THR A 133 -12.22 -8.43 14.74
N ILE A 134 -12.82 -7.54 15.54
CA ILE A 134 -12.59 -7.45 16.98
C ILE A 134 -13.95 -7.41 17.68
N ASP A 135 -14.15 -8.28 18.68
CA ASP A 135 -15.36 -8.35 19.50
C ASP A 135 -16.67 -8.38 18.70
N GLY A 136 -16.66 -9.07 17.55
CA GLY A 136 -17.82 -9.20 16.65
C GLY A 136 -18.08 -7.98 15.75
N ARG A 137 -17.24 -6.93 15.84
CA ARG A 137 -17.27 -5.79 14.93
C ARG A 137 -16.34 -6.02 13.75
N HIS A 138 -16.90 -5.86 12.54
CA HIS A 138 -16.16 -6.04 11.29
C HIS A 138 -15.80 -4.69 10.67
N TYR A 139 -14.50 -4.48 10.46
CA TYR A 139 -13.93 -3.36 9.73
C TYR A 139 -13.62 -3.73 8.29
N VAL A 140 -13.60 -2.73 7.41
CA VAL A 140 -13.41 -2.93 5.97
C VAL A 140 -12.38 -1.96 5.41
N PHE A 141 -11.72 -2.38 4.33
CA PHE A 141 -10.98 -1.47 3.46
C PHE A 141 -11.85 -1.06 2.28
N TYR A 142 -11.68 0.17 1.83
CA TYR A 142 -12.37 0.69 0.65
C TYR A 142 -11.42 0.71 -0.55
N GLY A 143 -11.77 0.03 -1.64
CA GLY A 143 -11.13 0.17 -2.94
C GLY A 143 -12.03 0.96 -3.90
N ASP A 144 -11.43 1.54 -4.94
CA ASP A 144 -12.22 2.11 -6.02
C ASP A 144 -12.85 1.01 -6.91
N PRO A 145 -13.83 1.34 -7.78
CA PRO A 145 -14.54 0.34 -8.59
C PRO A 145 -13.68 -0.50 -9.55
N ALA A 146 -12.43 -0.12 -9.83
CA ALA A 146 -11.51 -0.95 -10.63
C ALA A 146 -11.17 -2.29 -9.96
N TYR A 147 -11.43 -2.41 -8.66
CA TYR A 147 -11.24 -3.63 -7.88
C TYR A 147 -12.45 -4.59 -7.93
N GLY A 148 -13.59 -4.16 -8.46
CA GLY A 148 -14.83 -4.94 -8.52
C GLY A 148 -16.08 -4.11 -8.27
#